data_AF-A0A2U8E096-F1
#
_entry.id   AF-A0A2U8E096-F1
#
_cell.length_a   1.000
_cell.length_b   1.000
_cell.length_c   1.000
_cell.angle_alpha   90.00
_cell.angle_beta   90.00
_cell.angle_gamma   90.00
#
_symmetry.space_group_name_H-M   'P 1'
#
loop_
_entity.id
_entity.type
_entity.pdbx_description
1 polymer ?
#
loop_
_entity_poly.entity_id
_entity_poly.type
_entity_poly.pdbx_seq_one_letter_code
_entity_poly.pdbx_strand_id
1 'polypeptide(L)'
;MTNTLILLAQTAAPEDAVLFGNKWIALAVILSGVAIFIALIALFGRILAATHPDEKKTAGAKAKPAAPAPLVVEVPNASTDTPSPQILAVIAASVATVFGPKARIAGVQTAKPPTVEALMQMWSLEGRRQIYTSHNPRG
;
A
#
# COMPACT_ATOMS: atom_id res chain seq x y z
N MET A 1 50.11 5.76 -30.53
CA MET A 1 49.21 6.62 -29.73
C MET A 1 48.05 7.01 -30.64
N THR A 2 47.00 6.21 -30.63
CA THR A 2 45.88 6.31 -31.58
C THR A 2 44.63 6.11 -30.73
N ASN A 3 44.09 7.21 -30.21
CA ASN A 3 42.87 7.18 -29.43
C ASN A 3 41.73 7.59 -30.36
N THR A 4 41.07 6.57 -30.92
CA THR A 4 39.87 6.69 -31.75
C THR A 4 38.74 7.18 -30.84
N LEU A 5 38.47 8.49 -30.86
CA LEU A 5 37.32 9.09 -30.19
C LEU A 5 36.05 8.53 -30.82
N ILE A 6 35.37 7.68 -30.06
CA ILE A 6 34.01 7.21 -30.31
C ILE A 6 33.11 8.44 -30.23
N LEU A 7 32.81 9.01 -31.39
CA LEU A 7 31.75 9.97 -31.60
C LEU A 7 30.40 9.23 -31.49
N LEU A 8 29.98 8.94 -30.26
CA LEU A 8 28.57 8.63 -29.98
C LEU A 8 27.80 9.91 -30.25
N ALA A 9 27.13 9.94 -31.40
CA ALA A 9 26.13 10.91 -31.74
C ALA A 9 25.11 11.00 -30.60
N GLN A 10 25.32 11.97 -29.72
CA GLN A 10 24.31 12.46 -28.81
C GLN A 10 23.28 13.13 -29.70
N THR A 11 22.25 12.37 -30.10
CA THR A 11 21.08 12.91 -30.77
C THR A 11 20.42 13.85 -29.77
N ALA A 12 20.77 15.13 -29.88
CA ALA A 12 20.13 16.21 -29.17
C ALA A 12 18.63 16.12 -29.42
N ALA A 13 17.87 15.66 -28.42
CA ALA A 13 16.45 15.91 -28.40
C ALA A 13 16.28 17.44 -28.41
N PRO A 14 15.45 18.02 -29.31
CA PRO A 14 15.27 19.47 -29.34
C PRO A 14 14.74 19.94 -27.98
N GLU A 15 15.54 20.75 -27.27
CA GLU A 15 15.27 21.22 -25.89
C GLU A 15 14.03 22.13 -25.77
N ASP A 16 13.39 22.46 -26.91
CA ASP A 16 12.17 23.27 -27.00
C ASP A 16 11.05 22.60 -27.80
N ALA A 17 10.98 21.27 -27.83
CA ALA A 17 9.81 20.57 -28.38
C ALA A 17 8.59 20.77 -27.47
N VAL A 18 7.99 21.95 -27.55
CA VAL A 18 6.73 22.25 -26.89
C VAL A 18 5.66 21.42 -27.61
N LEU A 19 5.18 20.37 -26.94
CA LEU A 19 4.19 19.40 -27.45
C LEU A 19 2.95 20.04 -28.09
N PHE A 20 2.61 21.24 -27.64
CA PHE A 20 1.63 22.14 -28.21
C PHE A 20 2.35 23.49 -28.25
N GLY A 21 2.41 24.24 -29.35
CA GLY A 21 3.24 25.45 -29.52
C GLY A 21 3.12 26.60 -28.50
N ASN A 22 2.46 26.39 -27.35
CA ASN A 22 2.47 27.19 -26.14
C ASN A 22 2.78 26.35 -24.88
N LYS A 23 3.85 26.71 -24.16
CA LYS A 23 4.33 26.04 -22.93
C LYS A 23 3.25 25.99 -21.83
N TRP A 24 2.38 27.01 -21.75
CA TRP A 24 1.30 27.06 -20.76
C TRP A 24 0.15 26.10 -21.06
N ILE A 25 -0.15 25.88 -22.33
CA ILE A 25 -1.18 24.91 -22.74
C ILE A 25 -0.68 23.50 -22.45
N ALA A 26 0.57 23.20 -22.81
CA ALA A 26 1.19 21.92 -22.48
C ALA A 26 1.16 21.65 -20.97
N LEU A 27 1.52 22.64 -20.15
CA LEU A 27 1.45 22.54 -18.69
C LEU A 27 0.01 22.28 -18.20
N ALA A 28 -0.97 23.04 -18.69
CA ALA A 28 -2.37 22.87 -18.30
C ALA A 28 -2.93 21.49 -18.70
N VAL A 29 -2.57 20.98 -19.88
CA VAL A 29 -2.97 19.64 -20.34
C VAL A 29 -2.34 18.55 -19.49
N ILE A 30 -1.05 18.67 -19.15
CA ILE A 30 -0.37 17.69 -18.29
C ILE A 30 -0.99 17.70 -16.88
N LEU A 31 -1.18 18.88 -16.29
CA LEU A 31 -1.77 19.02 -14.95
C LEU A 31 -3.21 18.51 -14.92
N SER A 32 -4.02 18.84 -15.93
CA SER A 32 -5.39 18.32 -16.02
C SER A 32 -5.42 16.81 -16.23
N GLY A 33 -4.52 16.26 -17.05
CA GLY A 33 -4.37 14.81 -17.23
C GLY A 33 -4.07 14.09 -15.93
N VAL A 34 -3.11 14.59 -15.15
CA VAL A 34 -2.78 14.04 -13.82
C VAL A 34 -3.96 14.18 -12.85
N ALA A 35 -4.61 15.34 -12.81
CA ALA A 35 -5.75 15.58 -11.94
C ALA A 35 -6.94 14.65 -12.27
N ILE A 36 -7.25 14.47 -13.55
CA ILE A 36 -8.29 13.54 -14.02
C ILE A 36 -7.92 12.11 -13.64
N PHE A 37 -6.67 11.71 -13.85
CA PHE A 37 -6.20 10.37 -13.49
C PHE A 37 -6.36 10.09 -11.98
N ILE A 38 -5.96 11.04 -11.13
CA ILE A 38 -6.15 10.94 -9.67
C ILE A 38 -7.64 10.88 -9.33
N ALA A 39 -8.48 11.70 -9.97
CA ALA A 39 -9.92 11.69 -9.75
C ALA A 39 -10.55 10.35 -10.14
N LEU A 40 -10.10 9.73 -11.23
CA LEU A 40 -10.53 8.39 -11.63
C LEU A 40 -10.11 7.34 -10.60
N ILE A 41 -8.86 7.35 -10.14
CA ILE A 41 -8.40 6.45 -9.07
C ILE A 41 -9.25 6.64 -7.81
N ALA A 42 -9.51 7.88 -7.40
CA ALA A 42 -10.34 8.17 -6.24
C ALA A 42 -11.79 7.69 -6.42
N LEU A 43 -12.35 7.83 -7.62
CA LEU A 43 -13.69 7.33 -7.94
C LEU A 43 -13.75 5.80 -7.89
N PHE A 44 -12.79 5.11 -8.50
CA PHE A 44 -12.67 3.65 -8.42
C PHE A 44 -12.49 3.19 -6.98
N GLY A 45 -11.61 3.84 -6.22
CA GLY A 45 -11.44 3.58 -4.79
C GLY A 45 -12.74 3.78 -4.01
N ARG A 46 -13.55 4.79 -4.34
CA ARG A 46 -14.85 5.05 -3.71
C ARG A 46 -15.91 4.02 -4.10
N ILE A 47 -15.92 3.54 -5.34
CA ILE A 47 -16.82 2.47 -5.80
C ILE A 47 -16.45 1.14 -5.11
N LEU A 48 -15.16 0.82 -5.00
CA LEU A 48 -14.64 -0.34 -4.26
C LEU A 48 -14.86 -0.22 -2.74
N ALA A 49 -14.80 1.00 -2.19
CA ALA A 49 -15.16 1.24 -0.80
C ALA A 49 -16.66 1.08 -0.57
N ALA A 50 -17.51 1.44 -1.54
CA ALA A 50 -18.96 1.26 -1.41
C ALA A 50 -19.40 -0.21 -1.29
N THR A 51 -18.55 -1.17 -1.65
CA THR A 51 -18.80 -2.61 -1.42
C THR A 51 -18.34 -3.10 -0.04
N HIS A 52 -17.82 -2.20 0.80
CA HIS A 52 -17.48 -2.45 2.20
C HIS A 52 -18.27 -1.45 3.06
N PRO A 53 -19.26 -1.88 3.86
CA PRO A 53 -19.93 -0.95 4.78
C PRO A 53 -18.90 -0.45 5.81
N ASP A 54 -18.56 0.83 5.74
CA ASP A 54 -17.72 1.51 6.73
C ASP A 54 -18.49 1.62 8.05
N GLU A 55 -18.31 0.64 8.93
CA GLU A 55 -18.59 0.82 10.35
C GLU A 55 -17.50 1.69 10.97
N LYS A 56 -17.59 3.01 10.81
CA LYS A 56 -17.07 4.02 11.78
C LYS A 56 -17.39 5.44 11.33
N LYS A 57 -18.60 5.88 11.69
CA LYS A 57 -18.83 7.30 11.95
C LYS A 57 -19.79 7.49 13.13
N THR A 58 -19.29 7.26 14.34
CA THR A 58 -19.84 7.85 15.56
C THR A 58 -18.73 8.47 16.37
N ALA A 59 -18.10 9.51 15.82
CA ALA A 59 -17.53 10.55 16.64
C ALA A 59 -18.69 11.35 17.23
N GLY A 60 -18.87 11.28 18.55
CA GLY A 60 -19.74 12.19 19.29
C GLY A 60 -20.94 11.56 19.99
N ALA A 61 -20.71 10.79 21.04
CA ALA A 61 -21.69 10.63 22.10
C ALA A 61 -20.95 10.62 23.45
N LYS A 62 -21.02 11.76 24.15
CA LYS A 62 -20.63 11.86 25.56
C LYS A 62 -21.50 10.88 26.35
N ALA A 63 -20.91 9.82 26.90
CA ALA A 63 -21.60 8.95 27.86
C ALA A 63 -21.16 9.30 29.28
N LYS A 64 -22.11 9.85 30.04
CA LYS A 64 -22.06 10.18 31.47
C LYS A 64 -21.93 8.88 32.31
N PRO A 65 -21.24 8.88 33.46
CA PRO A 65 -21.08 7.67 34.28
C PRO A 65 -22.30 7.42 35.17
N ALA A 66 -22.82 6.19 35.22
CA ALA A 66 -23.70 5.73 36.29
C ALA A 66 -23.66 4.19 36.46
N ALA A 67 -23.04 3.78 37.58
CA ALA A 67 -23.33 2.70 38.54
C ALA A 67 -23.62 1.23 38.10
N PRO A 68 -23.29 0.22 38.96
CA PRO A 68 -23.02 -1.16 38.54
C PRO A 68 -24.13 -2.20 38.86
N ALA A 69 -23.99 -3.36 38.18
CA ALA A 69 -24.56 -4.71 38.40
C ALA A 69 -25.63 -5.16 37.37
N PRO A 70 -25.74 -6.46 36.99
CA PRO A 70 -25.06 -7.67 37.51
C PRO A 70 -24.23 -8.44 36.44
N LEU A 71 -23.43 -9.40 36.92
CA LEU A 71 -22.55 -10.30 36.13
C LEU A 71 -23.37 -11.18 35.18
N VAL A 72 -23.49 -10.77 33.92
CA VAL A 72 -23.82 -11.64 32.80
C VAL A 72 -22.51 -12.29 32.34
N VAL A 73 -22.48 -13.62 32.24
CA VAL A 73 -21.38 -14.32 31.57
C VAL A 73 -21.41 -13.91 30.10
N GLU A 74 -20.59 -12.92 29.80
CA GLU A 74 -20.40 -12.38 28.46
C GLU A 74 -19.60 -13.40 27.67
N VAL A 75 -20.28 -14.17 26.82
CA VAL A 75 -19.63 -14.79 25.65
C VAL A 75 -18.94 -13.63 24.95
N PRO A 76 -17.59 -13.63 24.78
CA PRO A 76 -16.92 -12.49 24.18
C PRO A 76 -17.56 -12.21 22.84
N ASN A 77 -18.29 -11.09 22.81
CA ASN A 77 -18.95 -10.58 21.64
C ASN A 77 -17.86 -10.46 20.59
N ALA A 78 -18.01 -11.19 19.47
CA ALA A 78 -17.01 -11.20 18.41
C ALA A 78 -16.70 -9.76 18.03
N SER A 79 -15.54 -9.29 18.45
CA SER A 79 -15.03 -7.97 18.15
C SER A 79 -15.10 -7.81 16.64
N THR A 80 -15.55 -6.64 16.18
CA THR A 80 -15.59 -6.25 14.76
C THR A 80 -14.19 -6.23 14.10
N ASP A 81 -13.15 -6.61 14.83
CA ASP A 81 -11.77 -6.85 14.38
C ASP A 81 -11.48 -8.32 14.00
N THR A 82 -12.47 -9.21 14.09
CA THR A 82 -12.26 -10.63 13.74
C THR A 82 -12.29 -10.79 12.22
N PRO A 83 -11.20 -11.26 11.58
CA PRO A 83 -11.17 -11.44 10.13
C PRO A 83 -12.25 -12.41 9.69
N SER A 84 -12.78 -12.19 8.47
CA SER A 84 -13.87 -13.00 7.96
C SER A 84 -13.49 -14.49 7.89
N PRO A 85 -14.47 -15.41 7.95
CA PRO A 85 -14.20 -16.85 7.86
C PRO A 85 -13.43 -17.25 6.61
N GLN A 86 -13.64 -16.54 5.49
CA GLN A 86 -12.92 -16.74 4.23
C GLN A 86 -11.44 -16.41 4.39
N ILE A 87 -11.11 -15.29 5.06
CA ILE A 87 -9.72 -14.89 5.32
C ILE A 87 -9.05 -15.92 6.25
N LEU A 88 -9.74 -16.38 7.28
CA LEU A 88 -9.22 -17.41 8.18
C LEU A 88 -8.93 -18.73 7.46
N ALA A 89 -9.79 -19.15 6.52
CA ALA A 89 -9.56 -20.34 5.71
C ALA A 89 -8.31 -20.20 4.83
N VAL A 90 -8.11 -19.02 4.22
CA VAL A 90 -6.91 -18.73 3.41
C VAL A 90 -5.65 -18.73 4.29
N ILE A 91 -5.70 -18.14 5.48
CA ILE A 91 -4.58 -18.18 6.44
C ILE A 91 -4.27 -19.63 6.82
N ALA A 92 -5.28 -20.44 7.16
CA ALA A 92 -5.11 -21.84 7.54
C ALA A 92 -4.50 -22.67 6.40
N ALA A 93 -5.00 -22.50 5.17
CA ALA A 93 -4.45 -23.17 3.99
C ALA A 93 -2.98 -22.78 3.77
N SER A 94 -2.66 -21.48 3.90
CA SER A 94 -1.30 -20.97 3.72
C SER A 94 -0.33 -21.51 4.77
N VAL A 95 -0.78 -21.61 6.02
CA VAL A 95 0.02 -22.20 7.11
C VAL A 95 0.25 -23.70 6.85
N ALA A 96 -0.78 -24.41 6.41
CA ALA A 96 -0.68 -25.83 6.08
C ALA A 96 0.26 -26.11 4.90
N THR A 97 0.29 -25.24 3.88
CA THR A 97 1.18 -25.43 2.71
C THR A 97 2.63 -25.05 3.01
N VAL A 98 2.86 -23.98 3.77
CA VAL A 98 4.23 -23.49 4.07
C VAL A 98 4.89 -24.27 5.20
N PHE A 99 4.15 -24.57 6.27
CA PHE A 99 4.69 -25.19 7.48
C PHE A 99 4.26 -26.66 7.67
N GLY A 100 3.34 -27.15 6.83
CA GLY A 100 2.85 -28.52 6.86
C GLY A 100 1.63 -28.74 7.77
N PRO A 101 1.03 -29.94 7.72
CA PRO A 101 -0.28 -30.24 8.34
C PRO A 101 -0.26 -30.29 9.88
N LYS A 102 0.93 -30.27 10.51
CA LYS A 102 1.08 -30.29 11.97
C LYS A 102 1.16 -28.87 12.58
N ALA A 103 1.28 -27.83 11.75
CA ALA A 103 1.33 -26.46 12.23
C ALA A 103 -0.02 -26.02 12.81
N ARG A 104 0.00 -25.18 13.85
CA ARG A 104 -1.20 -24.66 14.50
C ARG A 104 -1.12 -23.13 14.60
N ILE A 105 -2.26 -22.49 14.38
CA ILE A 105 -2.41 -21.04 14.53
C ILE A 105 -2.68 -20.75 16.01
N ALA A 106 -1.75 -20.09 16.68
CA ALA A 106 -1.91 -19.70 18.09
C ALA A 106 -2.84 -18.49 18.29
N GLY A 107 -2.93 -17.62 17.29
CA GLY A 107 -3.83 -16.47 17.27
C GLY A 107 -3.71 -15.71 15.96
N VAL A 108 -4.76 -14.97 15.60
CA VAL A 108 -4.79 -14.06 14.44
C VAL A 108 -5.04 -12.67 14.99
N GLN A 109 -4.18 -11.72 14.61
CA GLN A 109 -4.26 -10.33 15.04
C GLN A 109 -4.25 -9.43 13.81
N THR A 110 -5.07 -8.39 13.83
CA THR A 110 -5.00 -7.35 12.81
C THR A 110 -3.69 -6.59 13.00
N ALA A 111 -2.88 -6.53 11.94
CA ALA A 111 -1.61 -5.83 12.00
C ALA A 111 -1.88 -4.32 12.14
N LYS A 112 -1.18 -3.67 13.07
CA LYS A 112 -1.22 -2.21 13.16
C LYS A 112 -0.67 -1.63 11.85
N PRO A 113 -1.32 -0.62 11.24
CA PRO A 113 -0.76 0.03 10.06
C PRO A 113 0.66 0.54 10.36
N PRO A 114 1.62 0.31 9.45
CA PRO A 114 3.00 0.71 9.67
C PRO A 114 3.08 2.23 9.80
N THR A 115 3.94 2.72 10.69
CA THR A 115 4.22 4.15 10.76
C THR A 115 5.06 4.58 9.55
N VAL A 116 5.09 5.89 9.27
CA VAL A 116 5.91 6.43 8.16
C VAL A 116 7.37 6.06 8.36
N GLU A 117 7.88 6.10 9.59
CA GLU A 117 9.24 5.71 9.93
C GLU A 117 9.50 4.23 9.62
N ALA A 118 8.55 3.35 9.96
CA ALA A 118 8.65 1.92 9.67
C ALA A 118 8.66 1.65 8.15
N LEU A 119 7.84 2.38 7.39
CA LEU A 119 7.85 2.35 5.93
C LEU A 119 9.19 2.82 5.38
N MET A 120 9.70 3.98 5.81
CA MET A 120 10.99 4.52 5.37
C MET A 120 12.14 3.55 5.65
N GLN A 121 12.14 2.89 6.80
CA GLN A 121 13.12 1.85 7.13
C GLN A 121 13.01 0.66 6.19
N MET A 122 11.80 0.19 5.87
CA MET A 122 11.58 -0.91 4.92
C MET A 122 12.10 -0.57 3.51
N TRP A 123 11.80 0.63 3.01
CA TRP A 123 12.30 1.10 1.70
C TRP A 123 13.82 1.24 1.68
N SER A 124 14.41 1.75 2.76
CA SER A 124 15.87 1.87 2.91
C SER A 124 16.55 0.48 2.88
N LEU A 125 15.97 -0.51 3.57
CA LEU A 125 16.47 -1.88 3.57
C LEU A 125 16.40 -2.54 2.19
N GLU A 126 15.30 -2.35 1.46
CA GLU A 126 15.14 -2.92 0.11
C GLU A 126 16.10 -2.28 -0.91
N GLY A 127 16.29 -0.95 -0.84
CA GLY A 127 17.28 -0.26 -1.67
C GLY A 127 18.70 -0.80 -1.48
N ARG A 128 19.08 -1.07 -0.22
CA ARG A 128 20.38 -1.70 0.09
C ARG A 128 20.51 -3.11 -0.49
N ARG A 129 19.43 -3.90 -0.48
CA ARG A 129 19.43 -5.28 -0.99
C ARG A 129 19.67 -5.34 -2.51
N GLN A 130 19.15 -4.36 -3.25
CA GLN A 130 19.32 -4.30 -4.70
C GLN A 130 20.79 -4.07 -5.11
N ILE A 131 21.53 -3.25 -4.36
CA ILE A 131 22.95 -2.97 -4.62
C ILE A 131 23.82 -4.24 -4.53
N TYR A 132 23.51 -5.15 -3.59
CA TYR A 132 24.26 -6.39 -3.42
C TYR A 132 23.82 -7.53 -4.35
N THR A 133 22.62 -7.43 -4.95
CA THR A 133 22.11 -8.46 -5.86
C THR A 133 22.62 -8.26 -7.30
N SER A 134 22.86 -7.02 -7.73
CA SER A 134 23.26 -6.72 -9.12
C SER A 134 24.75 -6.92 -9.43
N HIS A 135 25.60 -7.09 -8.41
CA HIS A 135 27.04 -7.26 -8.58
C HIS A 135 27.55 -8.52 -7.88
N ASN A 136 27.32 -9.68 -8.49
CA ASN A 136 28.14 -10.86 -8.21
C ASN A 136 29.34 -10.86 -9.16
N PRO A 137 30.58 -10.56 -8.71
CA PRO A 137 31.77 -10.62 -9.55
C PRO A 137 32.22 -12.06 -9.88
N ARG A 138 31.40 -13.08 -9.56
CA ARG A 138 31.65 -14.50 -9.86
C ARG A 138 30.55 -15.09 -10.75
N GLY A 139 30.36 -14.48 -11.92
CA GLY A 139 29.66 -15.06 -13.07
C GLY A 139 30.58 -14.99 -14.27
#